data_AF-A0A937P4T6-F1
#
_entry.id   AF-A0A937P4T6-F1
#
_cell.length_a   1.000
_cell.length_b   1.000
_cell.length_c   1.000
_cell.angle_alpha   90.00
_cell.angle_beta   90.00
_cell.angle_gamma   90.00
#
_symmetry.space_group_name_H-M   'P 1'
#
loop_
_entity.id
_entity.type
_entity.pdbx_description
1 polymer ?
#
loop_
_entity_poly.entity_id
_entity_poly.type
_entity_poly.pdbx_seq_one_letter_code
_entity_poly.pdbx_strand_id
1 'polypeptide(L)'
;MDRKTKVYYAAFGVLAIISIFCFNCRHYDIQPFPDPAAGCAFFTQDYALPQTQTAQQLAEYLSSEHFEYDLDGWFFFGSLVDSAMPDDIGVFFIAVQRIEESLKGFRVPMVPAIVGFNSASLGHYEFRGFLTLDMDPLMTVTSNPWSVRLNSPLQSGPLIKMDLVSGSMGAADAVYNLTADIPDSDGVRLQAEVQFRDRLGVVNQGDGSASFFAQFLTDAQRKQIMGSSVRTVSNYLEATDDPMSCQGSYYYSLPLMDVEQFSIILDTVSLSNGSDGFMWMDYVVQSYDQRARDVFSNASWDFYAIQLPEENAAIMVIQVNSATGSLPIAKLFRYDSDRTLNFARKAVHSWAIDEIKIEAIGTTWTSPTTGLKYAMHHRIQLMSTVLPADLIINMMIENQEIVIDFDTIKTIKYEGLGSVEGMLGDLSVTGRAFVELQPVGHLK
;
A
#
# COMPACT_ATOMS: atom_id res chain seq x y z
N MET A 1 -1.07 36.13 -24.39
CA MET A 1 -1.38 34.73 -24.75
C MET A 1 -1.88 34.06 -23.49
N ASP A 2 -3.19 34.08 -23.28
CA ASP A 2 -3.88 33.46 -22.14
C ASP A 2 -3.78 31.93 -22.25
N ARG A 3 -2.93 31.29 -21.44
CA ARG A 3 -3.04 29.85 -21.19
C ARG A 3 -4.10 29.66 -20.12
N LYS A 4 -5.35 29.47 -20.55
CA LYS A 4 -6.40 28.95 -19.67
C LYS A 4 -6.02 27.52 -19.28
N THR A 5 -5.43 27.36 -18.10
CA THR A 5 -5.40 26.08 -17.40
C THR A 5 -6.86 25.68 -17.20
N LYS A 6 -7.34 24.72 -17.98
CA LYS A 6 -8.66 24.15 -17.74
C LYS A 6 -8.55 23.30 -16.49
N VAL A 7 -9.06 23.83 -15.39
CA VAL A 7 -9.30 23.04 -14.20
C VAL A 7 -10.64 22.36 -14.39
N TYR A 8 -10.64 21.04 -14.50
CA TYR A 8 -11.85 20.26 -14.66
C TYR A 8 -12.25 19.73 -13.28
N TYR A 9 -13.38 20.18 -12.77
CA TYR A 9 -14.13 19.48 -11.73
C TYR A 9 -15.07 18.51 -12.43
N ALA A 10 -14.57 17.34 -12.78
CA ALA A 10 -15.42 16.16 -12.96
C ALA A 10 -15.11 15.23 -11.79
N ALA A 11 -15.92 14.21 -11.57
CA ALA A 11 -15.71 13.19 -10.54
C ALA A 11 -14.45 12.34 -10.80
N PHE A 12 -13.26 12.96 -10.88
CA PHE A 12 -11.97 12.34 -11.19
C PHE A 12 -11.41 11.61 -9.97
N GLY A 13 -12.07 10.54 -9.55
CA GLY A 13 -11.54 9.59 -8.57
C GLY A 13 -10.56 8.61 -9.21
N VAL A 14 -9.28 8.94 -9.39
CA VAL A 14 -8.24 7.95 -9.71
C VAL A 14 -7.51 7.56 -8.43
N LEU A 15 -7.52 6.26 -8.11
CA LEU A 15 -6.87 5.63 -6.96
C LEU A 15 -5.78 4.68 -7.50
N ALA A 16 -4.54 4.79 -7.03
CA ALA A 16 -3.77 3.57 -6.78
C ALA A 16 -4.05 3.14 -5.36
N ILE A 17 -3.86 1.86 -5.00
CA ILE A 17 -2.63 1.23 -4.44
C ILE A 17 -2.91 -0.28 -4.37
N ILE A 18 -2.02 -1.26 -4.33
CA ILE A 18 -0.62 -1.48 -4.74
C ILE A 18 -0.71 -2.23 -6.06
N SER A 19 -0.18 -1.73 -7.18
CA SER A 19 0.18 -2.52 -8.37
C SER A 19 0.55 -1.60 -9.53
N ILE A 20 1.80 -1.70 -9.98
CA ILE A 20 2.21 -1.77 -11.37
C ILE A 20 1.43 -0.90 -12.40
N PHE A 21 1.58 0.42 -12.38
CA PHE A 21 1.16 1.26 -13.53
C PHE A 21 2.29 2.07 -14.17
N CYS A 22 2.68 1.62 -15.37
CA CYS A 22 3.11 2.41 -16.53
C CYS A 22 2.77 1.59 -17.80
N PHE A 23 1.53 1.12 -17.97
CA PHE A 23 1.19 0.15 -19.04
C PHE A 23 0.92 0.77 -20.41
N ASN A 24 0.69 2.09 -20.50
CA ASN A 24 0.51 2.80 -21.77
C ASN A 24 1.75 3.58 -22.23
N CYS A 25 2.89 3.31 -21.61
CA CYS A 25 4.16 3.93 -21.91
C CYS A 25 4.75 3.38 -23.22
N ARG A 26 4.17 3.76 -24.37
CA ARG A 26 4.79 3.52 -25.69
C ARG A 26 6.08 4.34 -25.77
N HIS A 27 7.21 3.71 -25.49
CA HIS A 27 8.48 4.25 -25.97
C HIS A 27 8.56 4.04 -27.48
N TYR A 28 8.55 5.15 -28.21
CA TYR A 28 9.36 5.24 -29.42
C TYR A 28 10.83 5.12 -28.99
N ASP A 29 11.65 4.43 -29.79
CA ASP A 29 13.09 4.32 -29.61
C ASP A 29 13.73 5.70 -29.45
N ILE A 30 13.87 6.17 -28.21
CA ILE A 30 14.72 7.30 -27.86
C ILE A 30 16.08 6.69 -27.56
N GLN A 31 17.10 7.22 -28.22
CA GLN A 31 18.50 6.84 -28.03
C GLN A 31 18.86 6.76 -26.53
N PRO A 32 19.67 5.77 -26.12
CA PRO A 32 20.00 5.56 -24.73
C PRO A 32 20.75 6.78 -24.20
N PHE A 33 20.19 7.43 -23.18
CA PHE A 33 21.04 8.12 -22.22
C PHE A 33 21.97 7.06 -21.59
N PRO A 34 23.27 7.35 -21.45
CA PRO A 34 24.22 6.37 -20.96
C PRO A 34 24.15 6.32 -19.42
N ASP A 35 23.14 5.67 -18.87
CA ASP A 35 23.26 4.88 -17.63
C ASP A 35 22.03 3.96 -17.45
N PRO A 36 22.17 2.64 -17.61
CA PRO A 36 21.10 1.67 -17.31
C PRO A 36 20.82 1.50 -15.79
N ALA A 37 21.55 2.19 -14.90
CA ALA A 37 21.46 2.01 -13.44
C ALA A 37 20.78 3.15 -12.68
N ALA A 38 20.44 4.29 -13.31
CA ALA A 38 19.76 5.38 -12.63
C ALA A 38 18.23 5.12 -12.58
N GLY A 39 17.70 4.82 -11.39
CA GLY A 39 16.25 4.81 -11.12
C GLY A 39 15.57 3.45 -10.99
N CYS A 40 16.31 2.33 -10.96
CA CYS A 40 15.71 1.05 -10.57
C CYS A 40 15.87 0.77 -9.08
N ALA A 41 14.83 0.26 -8.43
CA ALA A 41 14.93 -0.43 -7.17
C ALA A 41 15.70 -1.75 -7.37
N PHE A 42 16.61 -2.05 -6.45
CA PHE A 42 17.43 -3.26 -6.48
C PHE A 42 17.77 -3.70 -5.05
N PHE A 43 18.04 -4.98 -4.89
CA PHE A 43 18.61 -5.50 -3.67
C PHE A 43 20.09 -5.16 -3.56
N THR A 44 20.51 -4.73 -2.38
CA THR A 44 21.92 -4.59 -2.03
C THR A 44 22.16 -5.08 -0.61
N GLN A 45 23.20 -5.90 -0.45
CA GLN A 45 23.70 -6.29 0.87
C GLN A 45 24.48 -5.15 1.52
N ASP A 46 25.07 -4.28 0.69
CA ASP A 46 25.82 -3.14 1.15
C ASP A 46 24.86 -2.09 1.69
N TYR A 47 25.24 -1.48 2.81
CA TYR A 47 24.67 -0.22 3.25
C TYR A 47 25.16 0.87 2.28
N ALA A 48 24.72 0.84 1.02
CA ALA A 48 25.16 1.76 -0.02
C ALA A 48 24.16 2.92 -0.20
N LEU A 49 22.90 2.72 0.20
CA LEU A 49 21.85 3.71 0.02
C LEU A 49 21.65 4.54 1.30
N PRO A 50 21.33 5.84 1.20
CA PRO A 50 21.18 6.71 2.37
C PRO A 50 20.24 6.15 3.43
N GLN A 51 19.07 5.65 3.02
CA GLN A 51 18.04 5.10 3.90
C GLN A 51 18.46 3.86 4.66
N THR A 52 19.62 3.26 4.36
CA THR A 52 20.10 2.04 5.01
C THR A 52 21.02 2.28 6.20
N GLN A 53 21.53 3.51 6.39
CA GLN A 53 22.61 3.76 7.36
C GLN A 53 22.11 4.11 8.77
N THR A 54 21.05 4.90 8.89
CA THR A 54 20.62 5.49 10.16
C THR A 54 19.11 5.68 10.19
N ALA A 55 18.53 5.73 11.40
CA ALA A 55 17.13 6.06 11.61
C ALA A 55 16.75 7.42 11.01
N GLN A 56 17.64 8.41 11.12
CA GLN A 56 17.42 9.74 10.56
C GLN A 56 17.34 9.68 9.03
N GLN A 57 18.26 8.98 8.37
CA GLN A 57 18.24 8.91 6.90
C GLN A 57 17.09 8.06 6.37
N LEU A 58 16.64 7.05 7.12
CA LEU A 58 15.39 6.37 6.78
C LEU A 58 14.20 7.32 6.94
N ALA A 59 14.11 8.06 8.04
CA ALA A 59 13.05 9.05 8.23
C ALA A 59 13.06 10.11 7.12
N GLU A 60 14.23 10.62 6.72
CA GLU A 60 14.40 11.54 5.58
C GLU A 60 13.93 10.90 4.27
N TYR A 61 14.27 9.64 4.01
CA TYR A 61 13.82 8.89 2.83
C TYR A 61 12.31 8.71 2.79
N LEU A 62 11.68 8.25 3.88
CA LEU A 62 10.22 8.12 4.00
C LEU A 62 9.47 9.46 3.92
N SER A 63 10.21 10.57 4.05
CA SER A 63 9.69 11.93 4.10
C SER A 63 10.06 12.77 2.87
N SER A 64 10.54 12.15 1.81
CA SER A 64 10.99 12.82 0.59
C SER A 64 10.28 12.28 -0.63
N GLU A 65 10.22 13.09 -1.68
CA GLU A 65 9.83 12.63 -3.01
C GLU A 65 11.03 12.01 -3.73
N HIS A 66 10.82 10.87 -4.37
CA HIS A 66 11.87 10.18 -5.14
C HIS A 66 11.55 10.19 -6.62
N PHE A 67 12.01 11.25 -7.29
CA PHE A 67 11.80 11.53 -8.71
C PHE A 67 12.46 10.51 -9.64
N GLU A 68 13.41 9.73 -9.13
CA GLU A 68 14.14 8.72 -9.87
C GLU A 68 13.34 7.43 -10.10
N TYR A 69 12.22 7.23 -9.40
CA TYR A 69 11.37 6.04 -9.52
C TYR A 69 10.06 6.34 -10.25
N ASP A 70 9.42 5.28 -10.75
CA ASP A 70 8.17 5.39 -11.50
C ASP A 70 6.95 5.60 -10.59
N LEU A 71 7.02 5.16 -9.34
CA LEU A 71 6.00 5.36 -8.32
C LEU A 71 6.65 5.71 -6.99
N ASP A 72 6.04 6.66 -6.28
CA ASP A 72 6.31 7.02 -4.89
C ASP A 72 4.97 7.33 -4.22
N GLY A 73 4.66 6.74 -3.06
CA GLY A 73 3.38 6.99 -2.41
C GLY A 73 3.25 6.57 -0.96
N TRP A 74 2.34 7.28 -0.29
CA TRP A 74 1.95 7.09 1.11
C TRP A 74 0.49 6.66 1.19
N PHE A 75 0.28 5.51 1.80
CA PHE A 75 -0.98 4.79 1.74
C PHE A 75 -1.41 4.40 3.14
N PHE A 76 -2.50 4.99 3.60
CA PHE A 76 -3.04 4.70 4.92
C PHE A 76 -4.38 4.01 4.77
N PHE A 77 -4.55 2.91 5.48
CA PHE A 77 -5.80 2.16 5.45
C PHE A 77 -6.00 1.40 6.76
N GLY A 78 -7.25 1.07 7.08
CA GLY A 78 -7.54 0.32 8.29
C GLY A 78 -8.98 0.46 8.73
N SER A 79 -9.16 0.38 10.05
CA SER A 79 -10.45 0.31 10.72
C SER A 79 -10.66 1.51 11.63
N LEU A 80 -11.88 2.05 11.61
CA LEU A 80 -12.34 3.11 12.49
C LEU A 80 -13.57 2.61 13.27
N VAL A 81 -13.57 2.77 14.60
CA VAL A 81 -14.66 2.30 15.46
C VAL A 81 -15.52 3.49 15.90
N ASP A 82 -16.76 3.53 15.44
CA ASP A 82 -17.69 4.59 15.76
C ASP A 82 -18.07 4.58 17.26
N SER A 83 -18.01 5.73 17.93
CA SER A 83 -18.31 5.81 19.36
C SER A 83 -19.80 5.64 19.69
N ALA A 84 -20.70 5.94 18.76
CA ALA A 84 -22.13 5.74 18.92
C ALA A 84 -22.55 4.33 18.47
N MET A 85 -21.83 3.70 17.55
CA MET A 85 -22.12 2.38 16.98
C MET A 85 -20.85 1.51 16.92
N PRO A 86 -20.34 1.01 18.06
CA PRO A 86 -19.06 0.29 18.10
C PRO A 86 -19.04 -1.04 17.31
N ASP A 87 -20.21 -1.60 17.04
CA ASP A 87 -20.36 -2.82 16.22
C ASP A 87 -20.35 -2.52 14.70
N ASP A 88 -20.52 -1.26 14.28
CA ASP A 88 -20.48 -0.81 12.89
C ASP A 88 -19.08 -0.29 12.52
N ILE A 89 -18.10 -1.20 12.58
CA ILE A 89 -16.70 -0.86 12.33
C ILE A 89 -16.55 -0.42 10.86
N GLY A 90 -16.05 0.80 10.67
CA GLY A 90 -15.81 1.37 9.35
C GLY A 90 -14.45 0.97 8.80
N VAL A 91 -14.38 0.79 7.49
CA VAL A 91 -13.13 0.72 6.73
C VAL A 91 -12.82 2.11 6.18
N PHE A 92 -11.57 2.52 6.33
CA PHE A 92 -11.09 3.82 5.88
C PHE A 92 -9.79 3.65 5.10
N PHE A 93 -9.62 4.46 4.07
CA PHE A 93 -8.34 4.62 3.41
C PHE A 93 -8.13 6.06 2.94
N ILE A 94 -6.87 6.47 2.87
CA ILE A 94 -6.43 7.74 2.31
C ILE A 94 -5.04 7.58 1.70
N ALA A 95 -4.84 8.21 0.56
CA ALA A 95 -3.67 7.99 -0.26
C ALA A 95 -3.24 9.22 -1.04
N VAL A 96 -1.93 9.39 -1.14
CA VAL A 96 -1.29 10.31 -2.08
C VAL A 96 -0.12 9.58 -2.72
N GLN A 97 0.00 9.74 -4.03
CA GLN A 97 1.10 9.16 -4.79
C GLN A 97 1.51 10.06 -5.93
N ARG A 98 2.73 9.84 -6.39
CA ARG A 98 3.33 10.41 -7.59
C ARG A 98 3.69 9.26 -8.52
N ILE A 99 3.21 9.33 -9.76
CA ILE A 99 3.46 8.34 -10.81
C ILE A 99 4.10 9.03 -12.00
N GLU A 100 5.18 8.46 -12.54
CA GLU A 100 5.75 8.86 -13.83
C GLU A 100 5.03 8.18 -14.98
N GLU A 101 4.18 8.92 -15.69
CA GLU A 101 3.48 8.41 -16.88
C GLU A 101 4.19 8.83 -18.17
N SER A 102 4.32 7.93 -19.13
CA SER A 102 4.90 8.27 -20.44
C SER A 102 3.81 8.69 -21.43
N LEU A 103 3.70 10.01 -21.65
CA LEU A 103 2.77 10.59 -22.59
C LEU A 103 3.50 11.04 -23.86
N LYS A 104 3.26 10.34 -24.98
CA LYS A 104 3.88 10.63 -26.29
C LYS A 104 5.43 10.67 -26.23
N GLY A 105 6.03 9.83 -25.40
CA GLY A 105 7.48 9.72 -25.23
C GLY A 105 8.09 10.70 -24.22
N PHE A 106 7.27 11.53 -23.55
CA PHE A 106 7.71 12.36 -22.43
C PHE A 106 7.23 11.74 -21.12
N ARG A 107 8.11 11.71 -20.11
CA ARG A 107 7.70 11.41 -18.74
C ARG A 107 6.96 12.62 -18.18
N VAL A 108 5.77 12.38 -17.65
CA VAL A 108 4.90 13.40 -17.05
C VAL A 108 4.52 12.91 -15.65
N PRO A 109 4.90 13.64 -14.59
CA PRO A 109 4.49 13.31 -13.25
C PRO A 109 2.99 13.54 -13.09
N MET A 110 2.30 12.53 -12.59
CA MET A 110 0.88 12.54 -12.25
C MET A 110 0.74 12.33 -10.75
N VAL A 111 -0.17 13.06 -10.12
CA VAL A 111 -0.45 12.96 -8.68
C VAL A 111 -1.90 12.56 -8.47
N PRO A 112 -2.18 11.25 -8.38
CA PRO A 112 -3.46 10.76 -7.89
C PRO A 112 -3.53 10.81 -6.36
N ALA A 113 -4.70 11.15 -5.86
CA ALA A 113 -4.96 11.21 -4.44
C ALA A 113 -6.42 10.93 -4.15
N ILE A 114 -6.70 10.34 -3.00
CA ILE A 114 -8.05 9.84 -2.72
C ILE A 114 -8.24 9.55 -1.24
N VAL A 115 -9.50 9.66 -0.82
CA VAL A 115 -9.99 9.28 0.49
C VAL A 115 -11.28 8.49 0.31
N GLY A 116 -11.50 7.46 1.13
CA GLY A 116 -12.74 6.70 1.13
C GLY A 116 -13.08 6.12 2.49
N PHE A 117 -14.37 5.97 2.72
CA PHE A 117 -14.95 5.40 3.93
C PHE A 117 -16.15 4.51 3.59
N ASN A 118 -16.27 3.41 4.30
CA ASN A 118 -17.42 2.52 4.23
C ASN A 118 -17.69 1.89 5.60
N SER A 119 -18.92 1.52 5.87
CA SER A 119 -19.35 0.80 7.07
C SER A 119 -20.51 -0.13 6.71
N ALA A 120 -20.87 -1.05 7.60
CA ALA A 120 -21.99 -1.95 7.34
C ALA A 120 -23.31 -1.17 7.24
N SER A 121 -23.46 -0.08 8.00
CA SER A 121 -24.65 0.80 7.90
C SER A 121 -24.70 1.60 6.59
N LEU A 122 -23.55 1.97 6.02
CA LEU A 122 -23.48 2.68 4.74
C LEU A 122 -23.70 1.74 3.56
N GLY A 123 -23.09 0.55 3.58
CA GLY A 123 -23.28 -0.50 2.59
C GLY A 123 -22.59 -0.27 1.24
N HIS A 124 -21.81 0.80 1.09
CA HIS A 124 -20.99 1.13 -0.06
C HIS A 124 -19.91 2.15 0.30
N TYR A 125 -18.88 2.27 -0.52
CA TYR A 125 -17.86 3.31 -0.35
C TYR A 125 -18.38 4.69 -0.70
N GLU A 126 -18.31 5.61 0.27
CA GLU A 126 -18.23 7.05 -0.01
C GLU A 126 -16.75 7.40 -0.19
N PHE A 127 -16.37 7.78 -1.41
CA PHE A 127 -15.00 8.16 -1.72
C PHE A 127 -14.95 9.40 -2.60
N ARG A 128 -13.82 10.11 -2.53
CA ARG A 128 -13.53 11.30 -3.35
C ARG A 128 -12.05 11.31 -3.70
N GLY A 129 -11.74 11.58 -4.96
CA GLY A 129 -10.36 11.62 -5.43
C GLY A 129 -10.06 12.83 -6.29
N PHE A 130 -8.77 13.00 -6.54
CA PHE A 130 -8.21 14.08 -7.33
C PHE A 130 -7.06 13.53 -8.16
N LEU A 131 -6.96 13.99 -9.40
CA LEU A 131 -5.86 13.66 -10.29
C LEU A 131 -5.36 14.93 -10.98
N THR A 132 -4.06 15.17 -10.91
CA THR A 132 -3.43 16.30 -11.60
C THR A 132 -2.09 15.92 -12.22
N LEU A 133 -1.65 16.73 -13.17
CA LEU A 133 -0.24 16.79 -13.55
C LEU A 133 0.52 17.61 -12.51
N ASP A 134 1.74 17.20 -12.19
CA ASP A 134 2.63 17.94 -11.30
C ASP A 134 3.45 18.98 -12.09
N MET A 135 2.77 19.97 -12.67
CA MET A 135 3.42 21.05 -13.45
C MET A 135 3.55 22.38 -12.69
N ASP A 136 3.08 22.40 -11.44
CA ASP A 136 3.11 23.47 -10.43
C ASP A 136 2.88 22.68 -9.12
N PRO A 137 3.64 22.84 -8.02
CA PRO A 137 3.70 21.82 -6.96
C PRO A 137 2.39 21.79 -6.15
N LEU A 138 1.40 21.13 -6.74
CA LEU A 138 0.14 20.79 -6.13
C LEU A 138 0.41 19.78 -5.05
N MET A 139 1.38 18.88 -5.24
CA MET A 139 1.98 18.15 -4.14
C MET A 139 3.15 18.94 -3.55
N THR A 140 3.25 18.97 -2.23
CA THR A 140 4.42 19.47 -1.52
C THR A 140 4.75 18.51 -0.40
N VAL A 141 6.01 18.05 -0.36
CA VAL A 141 6.52 17.20 0.71
C VAL A 141 7.58 17.96 1.50
N THR A 142 7.42 18.02 2.82
CA THR A 142 8.44 18.54 3.75
C THR A 142 8.90 17.41 4.66
N SER A 143 10.17 17.39 5.04
CA SER A 143 10.75 16.31 5.85
C SER A 143 10.97 16.65 7.32
N ASN A 144 10.89 17.92 7.72
CA ASN A 144 11.13 18.34 9.11
C ASN A 144 10.29 19.56 9.53
N PRO A 145 9.12 19.36 10.18
CA PRO A 145 8.45 18.07 10.39
C PRO A 145 7.94 17.47 9.06
N TRP A 146 7.71 16.15 9.04
CA TRP A 146 7.13 15.49 7.87
C TRP A 146 5.72 16.02 7.57
N SER A 147 5.48 16.39 6.31
CA SER A 147 4.17 16.81 5.81
C SER A 147 4.06 16.47 4.33
N VAL A 148 3.01 15.76 3.94
CA VAL A 148 2.58 15.61 2.53
C VAL A 148 1.32 16.44 2.35
N ARG A 149 1.34 17.38 1.39
CA ARG A 149 0.20 18.26 1.12
C ARG A 149 -0.15 18.22 -0.34
N LEU A 150 -1.41 17.89 -0.62
CA LEU A 150 -2.02 18.13 -1.92
C LEU A 150 -2.84 19.41 -1.86
N ASN A 151 -2.33 20.49 -2.43
CA ASN A 151 -2.99 21.77 -2.57
C ASN A 151 -4.00 21.72 -3.72
N SER A 152 -5.07 22.51 -3.60
CA SER A 152 -5.99 22.75 -4.71
C SER A 152 -5.85 24.19 -5.20
N PRO A 153 -5.83 24.44 -6.52
CA PRO A 153 -5.86 25.80 -7.04
C PRO A 153 -7.22 26.48 -6.85
N LEU A 154 -8.21 25.78 -6.29
CA LEU A 154 -9.60 26.18 -6.32
C LEU A 154 -10.25 26.31 -4.93
N GLN A 155 -9.54 25.91 -3.87
CA GLN A 155 -9.97 26.12 -2.49
C GLN A 155 -8.79 26.61 -1.64
N SER A 156 -9.09 27.28 -0.53
CA SER A 156 -8.10 27.94 0.32
C SER A 156 -7.27 26.99 1.21
N GLY A 157 -7.56 25.69 1.18
CA GLY A 157 -6.89 24.67 1.98
C GLY A 157 -6.48 23.45 1.14
N PRO A 158 -5.61 22.58 1.69
CA PRO A 158 -5.22 21.35 0.99
C PRO A 158 -6.43 20.42 0.83
N LEU A 159 -6.44 19.67 -0.27
CA LEU A 159 -7.35 18.55 -0.50
C LEU A 159 -7.01 17.37 0.39
N ILE A 160 -5.71 17.10 0.55
CA ILE A 160 -5.17 16.10 1.47
C ILE A 160 -3.96 16.70 2.18
N LYS A 161 -3.84 16.43 3.47
CA LYS A 161 -2.67 16.74 4.27
C LYS A 161 -2.38 15.56 5.20
N MET A 162 -1.13 15.12 5.22
CA MET A 162 -0.63 14.06 6.09
C MET A 162 0.54 14.64 6.86
N ASP A 163 0.46 14.75 8.18
CA ASP A 163 1.50 15.40 8.99
C ASP A 163 2.03 14.47 10.08
N LEU A 164 3.31 14.61 10.39
CA LEU A 164 3.88 14.17 11.66
C LEU A 164 3.63 15.26 12.71
N VAL A 165 2.83 14.95 13.72
CA VAL A 165 2.47 15.86 14.82
C VAL A 165 3.54 15.84 15.90
N SER A 166 4.04 14.66 16.27
CA SER A 166 5.11 14.49 17.25
C SER A 166 5.92 13.23 17.00
N GLY A 167 7.19 13.22 17.42
CA GLY A 167 8.10 12.10 17.23
C GLY A 167 8.98 12.26 16.00
N SER A 168 9.23 11.16 15.29
CA SER A 168 9.99 11.14 14.03
C SER A 168 9.32 10.18 13.06
N MET A 169 9.37 10.47 11.76
CA MET A 169 8.76 9.61 10.73
C MET A 169 9.30 8.19 10.86
N GLY A 170 8.40 7.22 11.00
CA GLY A 170 8.72 5.79 11.17
C GLY A 170 9.23 5.38 12.55
N ALA A 171 9.25 6.28 13.54
CA ALA A 171 9.55 5.90 14.92
C ALA A 171 8.28 5.40 15.63
N ALA A 172 8.45 4.41 16.52
CA ALA A 172 7.40 4.06 17.48
C ALA A 172 7.03 5.28 18.34
N ASP A 173 5.78 5.33 18.80
CA ASP A 173 5.14 6.43 19.52
C ASP A 173 5.03 7.75 18.72
N ALA A 174 5.41 7.76 17.44
CA ALA A 174 5.15 8.90 16.56
C ALA A 174 3.64 9.09 16.38
N VAL A 175 3.19 10.35 16.39
CA VAL A 175 1.78 10.72 16.21
C VAL A 175 1.65 11.41 14.87
N TYR A 176 0.66 10.98 14.09
CA TYR A 176 0.36 11.51 12.78
C TYR A 176 -1.07 12.04 12.72
N ASN A 177 -1.30 13.00 11.82
CA ASN A 177 -2.63 13.51 11.54
C ASN A 177 -2.87 13.53 10.03
N LEU A 178 -3.96 12.90 9.60
CA LEU A 178 -4.39 12.89 8.21
C LEU A 178 -5.67 13.70 8.10
N THR A 179 -5.71 14.64 7.17
CA THR A 179 -6.94 15.37 6.84
C THR A 179 -7.21 15.29 5.35
N ALA A 180 -8.47 15.11 4.98
CA ALA A 180 -8.94 15.24 3.62
C ALA A 180 -10.15 16.17 3.56
N ASP A 181 -10.27 16.93 2.48
CA ASP A 181 -11.42 17.77 2.18
C ASP A 181 -11.56 17.90 0.65
N ILE A 182 -12.18 16.88 0.05
CA ILE A 182 -12.24 16.71 -1.40
C ILE A 182 -13.69 16.80 -1.89
N PRO A 183 -14.03 17.77 -2.76
CA PRO A 183 -15.34 17.84 -3.41
C PRO A 183 -15.45 16.87 -4.60
N ASP A 184 -16.67 16.38 -4.88
CA ASP A 184 -17.00 15.81 -6.20
C ASP A 184 -17.37 16.88 -7.23
N SER A 185 -17.84 16.45 -8.41
CA SER A 185 -18.29 17.32 -9.50
C SER A 185 -19.50 18.19 -9.13
N ASP A 186 -20.32 17.76 -8.18
CA ASP A 186 -21.50 18.50 -7.73
C ASP A 186 -21.18 19.40 -6.53
N GLY A 187 -19.95 19.34 -6.03
CA GLY A 187 -19.45 20.13 -4.91
C GLY A 187 -19.71 19.48 -3.55
N VAL A 188 -20.25 18.24 -3.50
CA VAL A 188 -20.44 17.51 -2.24
C VAL A 188 -19.08 17.03 -1.76
N ARG A 189 -18.74 17.36 -0.52
CA ARG A 189 -17.39 17.19 0.04
C ARG A 189 -17.33 15.97 0.93
N LEU A 190 -16.32 15.14 0.75
CA LEU A 190 -15.93 14.15 1.76
C LEU A 190 -14.79 14.75 2.57
N GLN A 191 -15.04 14.92 3.86
CA GLN A 191 -14.09 15.43 4.84
C GLN A 191 -13.71 14.31 5.78
N ALA A 192 -12.41 14.19 6.04
CA ALA A 192 -11.88 13.24 7.00
C ALA A 192 -10.82 13.93 7.85
N GLU A 193 -10.79 13.62 9.14
CA GLU A 193 -9.67 13.90 10.04
C GLU A 193 -9.42 12.63 10.85
N VAL A 194 -8.20 12.12 10.84
CA VAL A 194 -7.81 10.91 11.55
C VAL A 194 -6.43 11.14 12.17
N GLN A 195 -6.36 11.05 13.50
CA GLN A 195 -5.12 11.07 14.25
C GLN A 195 -4.84 9.67 14.79
N PHE A 196 -3.58 9.24 14.69
CA PHE A 196 -3.14 7.96 15.23
C PHE A 196 -1.71 8.01 15.75
N ARG A 197 -1.41 7.09 16.65
CA ARG A 197 -0.10 6.86 17.24
C ARG A 197 0.46 5.53 16.76
N ASP A 198 1.67 5.57 16.19
CA ASP A 198 2.35 4.35 15.77
C ASP A 198 2.84 3.56 16.98
N ARG A 199 2.48 2.28 17.05
CA ARG A 199 2.87 1.39 18.12
C ARG A 199 4.19 0.68 17.83
N LEU A 200 4.43 0.32 16.57
CA LEU A 200 5.56 -0.53 16.20
C LEU A 200 6.76 0.27 15.74
N GLY A 201 6.57 1.37 15.02
CA GLY A 201 7.62 1.92 14.18
C GLY A 201 7.72 1.18 12.85
N VAL A 202 8.59 1.69 11.99
CA VAL A 202 8.80 1.17 10.63
C VAL A 202 9.30 -0.27 10.61
N VAL A 203 8.73 -1.06 9.71
CA VAL A 203 9.15 -2.43 9.41
C VAL A 203 9.65 -2.54 7.96
N ASN A 204 10.59 -3.46 7.74
CA ASN A 204 11.04 -3.80 6.39
C ASN A 204 10.16 -4.91 5.79
N GLN A 205 9.23 -4.54 4.90
CA GLN A 205 8.44 -5.54 4.16
C GLN A 205 9.29 -6.31 3.15
N GLY A 206 10.29 -5.66 2.56
CA GLY A 206 11.28 -6.27 1.71
C GLY A 206 12.43 -6.92 2.47
N ASP A 207 13.44 -7.35 1.73
CA ASP A 207 14.64 -8.00 2.22
C ASP A 207 15.80 -7.00 2.35
N GLY A 208 16.68 -7.23 3.33
CA GLY A 208 17.81 -6.35 3.64
C GLY A 208 17.42 -5.01 4.29
N SER A 209 18.41 -4.14 4.48
CA SER A 209 18.22 -2.84 5.14
C SER A 209 17.50 -1.81 4.26
N ALA A 210 17.60 -1.96 2.93
CA ALA A 210 16.87 -1.13 1.96
C ALA A 210 15.41 -1.55 1.82
N SER A 211 15.00 -2.67 2.45
CA SER A 211 13.66 -3.22 2.33
C SER A 211 13.25 -3.48 0.86
N PHE A 212 14.15 -4.12 0.09
CA PHE A 212 13.86 -4.46 -1.29
C PHE A 212 12.86 -5.61 -1.37
N PHE A 213 11.67 -5.36 -1.90
CA PHE A 213 10.59 -6.32 -2.05
C PHE A 213 10.48 -6.77 -3.51
N ALA A 214 10.90 -8.01 -3.78
CA ALA A 214 10.74 -8.61 -5.10
C ALA A 214 9.26 -8.88 -5.40
N GLN A 215 8.81 -8.51 -6.60
CA GLN A 215 7.41 -8.67 -7.02
C GLN A 215 7.25 -9.75 -8.10
N PHE A 216 8.33 -10.17 -8.75
CA PHE A 216 8.35 -11.34 -9.62
C PHE A 216 9.71 -12.03 -9.61
N LEU A 217 9.72 -13.31 -9.99
CA LEU A 217 10.93 -14.13 -10.10
C LEU A 217 11.07 -14.68 -11.51
N THR A 218 12.30 -14.74 -12.01
CA THR A 218 12.60 -15.52 -13.22
C THR A 218 12.54 -17.03 -12.92
N ASP A 219 12.37 -17.86 -13.96
CA ASP A 219 12.40 -19.32 -13.80
C ASP A 219 13.72 -19.81 -13.16
N ALA A 220 14.84 -19.17 -13.50
CA ALA A 220 16.15 -19.51 -12.93
C ALA A 220 16.22 -19.17 -11.43
N GLN A 221 15.79 -17.96 -11.05
CA GLN A 221 15.71 -17.54 -9.65
C GLN A 221 14.78 -18.48 -8.86
N ARG A 222 13.58 -18.75 -9.38
CA ARG A 222 12.62 -19.66 -8.75
C ARG A 222 13.21 -21.05 -8.55
N LYS A 223 13.84 -21.64 -9.57
CA LYS A 223 14.48 -22.95 -9.47
C LYS A 223 15.58 -22.97 -8.41
N GLN A 224 16.37 -21.90 -8.30
CA GLN A 224 17.43 -21.80 -7.32
C GLN A 224 16.87 -21.65 -5.89
N ILE A 225 15.85 -20.80 -5.70
CA ILE A 225 15.16 -20.64 -4.41
C ILE A 225 14.59 -21.98 -3.96
N MET A 226 13.81 -22.65 -4.82
CA MET A 226 13.18 -23.94 -4.50
C MET A 226 14.20 -25.08 -4.29
N GLY A 227 15.40 -24.94 -4.87
CA GLY A 227 16.51 -25.87 -4.67
C GLY A 227 17.27 -25.68 -3.35
N SER A 228 17.06 -24.55 -2.65
CA SER A 228 17.67 -24.28 -1.35
C SER A 228 16.90 -24.96 -0.20
N SER A 229 17.52 -25.05 0.98
CA SER A 229 16.86 -25.57 2.18
C SER A 229 15.88 -24.59 2.82
N VAL A 230 16.07 -23.29 2.62
CA VAL A 230 15.25 -22.23 3.25
C VAL A 230 14.12 -21.75 2.34
N ARG A 231 14.31 -21.79 1.01
CA ARG A 231 13.26 -21.53 -0.01
C ARG A 231 12.56 -20.17 0.12
N THR A 232 13.27 -19.17 0.64
CA THR A 232 12.83 -17.76 0.69
C THR A 232 13.60 -16.90 -0.31
N VAL A 233 13.02 -15.77 -0.69
CA VAL A 233 13.69 -14.75 -1.53
C VAL A 233 14.89 -14.16 -0.78
N SER A 234 14.74 -13.80 0.51
CA SER A 234 15.84 -13.30 1.35
C SER A 234 17.07 -14.22 1.33
N ASN A 235 16.88 -15.54 1.50
CA ASN A 235 18.01 -16.48 1.48
C ASN A 235 18.69 -16.54 0.10
N TYR A 236 17.94 -16.39 -0.99
CA TYR A 236 18.53 -16.29 -2.33
C TYR A 236 19.35 -15.00 -2.48
N LEU A 237 18.80 -13.87 -2.06
CA LEU A 237 19.46 -12.57 -2.13
C LEU A 237 20.71 -12.50 -1.24
N GLU A 238 20.71 -13.17 -0.09
CA GLU A 238 21.88 -13.29 0.79
C GLU A 238 22.95 -14.24 0.23
N ALA A 239 22.54 -15.32 -0.42
CA ALA A 239 23.45 -16.33 -0.96
C ALA A 239 24.00 -16.00 -2.36
N THR A 240 23.52 -14.93 -2.98
CA THR A 240 23.90 -14.52 -4.34
C THR A 240 24.21 -13.03 -4.39
N ASP A 241 24.93 -12.63 -5.43
CA ASP A 241 25.12 -11.20 -5.76
C ASP A 241 24.08 -10.75 -6.81
N ASP A 242 22.90 -11.38 -6.89
CA ASP A 242 21.85 -10.97 -7.83
C ASP A 242 21.11 -9.74 -7.27
N PRO A 243 21.26 -8.55 -7.90
CA PRO A 243 20.60 -7.34 -7.42
C PRO A 243 19.10 -7.33 -7.70
N MET A 244 18.56 -8.24 -8.52
CA MET A 244 17.15 -8.23 -8.95
C MET A 244 16.67 -6.84 -9.43
N SER A 245 17.54 -6.10 -10.12
CA SER A 245 17.26 -4.73 -10.53
C SER A 245 15.97 -4.64 -11.35
N CYS A 246 15.13 -3.65 -11.00
CA CYS A 246 13.83 -3.41 -11.63
C CYS A 246 12.81 -4.56 -11.48
N GLN A 247 13.04 -5.53 -10.57
CA GLN A 247 12.10 -6.63 -10.29
C GLN A 247 11.19 -6.39 -9.07
N GLY A 248 11.23 -5.20 -8.49
CA GLY A 248 10.62 -4.96 -7.20
C GLY A 248 10.56 -3.49 -6.79
N SER A 249 10.48 -3.28 -5.49
CA SER A 249 10.23 -1.99 -4.86
C SER A 249 11.02 -1.83 -3.57
N TYR A 250 11.25 -0.61 -3.12
CA TYR A 250 11.58 -0.38 -1.71
C TYR A 250 10.27 -0.21 -0.96
N TYR A 251 10.03 -1.09 0.02
CA TYR A 251 8.71 -1.23 0.62
C TYR A 251 8.80 -1.24 2.14
N TYR A 252 8.32 -0.18 2.77
CA TYR A 252 8.24 -0.03 4.21
C TYR A 252 6.79 0.07 4.67
N SER A 253 6.52 -0.30 5.93
CA SER A 253 5.19 -0.07 6.52
C SER A 253 5.29 0.43 7.96
N LEU A 254 4.24 1.10 8.42
CA LEU A 254 3.88 1.29 9.84
C LEU A 254 2.67 0.38 10.10
N PRO A 255 2.88 -0.86 10.56
CA PRO A 255 1.85 -1.88 10.40
C PRO A 255 0.82 -1.93 11.55
N LEU A 256 1.02 -1.15 12.60
CA LEU A 256 0.09 -1.10 13.74
C LEU A 256 0.11 0.29 14.36
N MET A 257 -0.91 1.08 14.02
CA MET A 257 -1.11 2.41 14.56
C MET A 257 -2.47 2.51 15.22
N ASP A 258 -2.51 3.02 16.45
CA ASP A 258 -3.71 3.18 17.26
C ASP A 258 -4.41 4.49 16.92
N VAL A 259 -5.68 4.43 16.55
CA VAL A 259 -6.48 5.64 16.30
C VAL A 259 -6.73 6.36 17.61
N GLU A 260 -6.32 7.63 17.71
CA GLU A 260 -6.55 8.48 18.89
C GLU A 260 -7.86 9.25 18.78
N GLN A 261 -8.19 9.72 17.57
CA GLN A 261 -9.46 10.38 17.26
C GLN A 261 -9.70 10.40 15.76
N PHE A 262 -10.96 10.40 15.35
CA PHE A 262 -11.34 10.61 13.96
C PHE A 262 -12.73 11.23 13.79
N SER A 263 -12.94 11.82 12.62
CA SER A 263 -14.23 12.33 12.14
C SER A 263 -14.33 12.19 10.63
N ILE A 264 -15.42 11.59 10.14
CA ILE A 264 -15.77 11.44 8.73
C ILE A 264 -17.09 12.16 8.46
N ILE A 265 -17.08 13.13 7.56
CA ILE A 265 -18.24 13.99 7.25
C ILE A 265 -18.45 14.01 5.74
N LEU A 266 -19.69 13.79 5.32
CA LEU A 266 -20.14 14.02 3.96
C LEU A 266 -20.98 15.31 3.93
N ASP A 267 -20.38 16.37 3.41
CA ASP A 267 -20.91 17.75 3.42
C ASP A 267 -21.25 18.23 4.84
N THR A 268 -22.52 18.16 5.25
CA THR A 268 -22.95 18.52 6.62
C THR A 268 -23.32 17.31 7.48
N VAL A 269 -23.24 16.09 6.93
CA VAL A 269 -23.68 14.86 7.59
C VAL A 269 -22.47 14.12 8.16
N SER A 270 -22.43 13.94 9.48
CA SER A 270 -21.46 13.04 10.11
C SER A 270 -21.75 11.60 9.69
N LEU A 271 -20.82 10.96 8.98
CA LEU A 271 -20.89 9.55 8.65
C LEU A 271 -20.39 8.69 9.82
N SER A 272 -19.28 9.09 10.45
CA SER A 272 -18.74 8.39 11.61
C SER A 272 -17.77 9.26 12.41
N ASN A 273 -17.65 9.04 13.73
CA ASN A 273 -16.66 9.65 14.58
C ASN A 273 -16.30 8.75 15.79
N GLY A 274 -15.08 8.88 16.29
CA GLY A 274 -14.65 8.11 17.45
C GLY A 274 -13.18 8.27 17.79
N SER A 275 -12.67 7.36 18.62
CA SER A 275 -11.31 7.40 19.19
C SER A 275 -10.70 6.00 19.33
N ASP A 276 -11.14 5.07 18.48
CA ASP A 276 -10.68 3.68 18.50
C ASP A 276 -10.67 3.16 17.05
N GLY A 277 -9.84 2.15 16.81
CA GLY A 277 -9.47 1.74 15.47
C GLY A 277 -7.98 1.40 15.34
N PHE A 278 -7.65 0.76 14.22
CA PHE A 278 -6.28 0.43 13.87
C PHE A 278 -6.02 0.86 12.43
N MET A 279 -4.90 1.54 12.22
CA MET A 279 -4.44 1.98 10.91
C MET A 279 -3.13 1.28 10.56
N TRP A 280 -2.92 1.10 9.27
CA TRP A 280 -1.70 0.61 8.64
C TRP A 280 -1.24 1.65 7.64
N MET A 281 0.06 1.91 7.58
CA MET A 281 0.66 2.73 6.53
C MET A 281 1.58 1.87 5.67
N ASP A 282 1.43 1.95 4.36
CA ASP A 282 2.46 1.55 3.41
C ASP A 282 3.16 2.77 2.82
N TYR A 283 4.47 2.63 2.68
CA TYR A 283 5.31 3.51 1.89
C TYR A 283 6.03 2.69 0.84
N VAL A 284 5.77 3.00 -0.43
CA VAL A 284 6.24 2.19 -1.55
C VAL A 284 6.87 3.09 -2.60
N VAL A 285 8.06 2.68 -3.02
CA VAL A 285 8.77 3.28 -4.14
C VAL A 285 9.09 2.20 -5.17
N GLN A 286 8.64 2.36 -6.41
CA GLN A 286 8.70 1.33 -7.45
C GLN A 286 9.31 1.81 -8.75
N SER A 287 10.00 0.91 -9.44
CA SER A 287 10.55 1.14 -10.77
C SER A 287 10.31 -0.08 -11.64
N TYR A 288 9.79 0.11 -12.84
CA TYR A 288 9.51 -0.95 -13.79
C TYR A 288 10.19 -0.69 -15.12
N ASP A 289 11.06 -1.62 -15.50
CA ASP A 289 11.52 -1.71 -16.88
C ASP A 289 10.44 -2.34 -17.78
N GLN A 290 10.76 -2.51 -19.06
CA GLN A 290 9.80 -3.13 -19.99
C GLN A 290 9.48 -4.56 -19.61
N ARG A 291 10.44 -5.29 -19.05
CA ARG A 291 10.25 -6.67 -18.66
C ARG A 291 9.24 -6.79 -17.52
N ALA A 292 9.37 -5.97 -16.49
CA ALA A 292 8.42 -5.97 -15.39
C ALA A 292 6.99 -5.68 -15.88
N ARG A 293 6.83 -4.71 -16.79
CA ARG A 293 5.54 -4.47 -17.44
C ARG A 293 5.01 -5.73 -18.14
N ASP A 294 5.80 -6.37 -18.97
CA ASP A 294 5.37 -7.59 -19.67
C ASP A 294 4.97 -8.71 -18.70
N VAL A 295 5.66 -8.83 -17.56
CA VAL A 295 5.34 -9.83 -16.52
C VAL A 295 3.98 -9.56 -15.87
N PHE A 296 3.61 -8.30 -15.71
CA PHE A 296 2.44 -7.88 -14.94
C PHE A 296 1.19 -7.56 -15.77
N SER A 297 1.26 -7.62 -17.10
CA SER A 297 0.16 -7.17 -17.99
C SER A 297 -1.17 -7.89 -17.78
N ASN A 298 -1.14 -9.09 -17.19
CA ASN A 298 -2.31 -9.87 -16.80
C ASN A 298 -2.12 -10.46 -15.40
N ALA A 299 -1.38 -9.77 -14.53
CA ALA A 299 -1.18 -10.24 -13.18
C ALA A 299 -2.46 -10.07 -12.33
N SER A 300 -2.48 -10.73 -11.18
CA SER A 300 -3.40 -10.44 -10.08
C SER A 300 -2.60 -10.19 -8.81
N TRP A 301 -3.23 -9.49 -7.87
CA TRP A 301 -2.64 -9.10 -6.61
C TRP A 301 -3.61 -9.41 -5.48
N ASP A 302 -3.15 -10.19 -4.51
CA ASP A 302 -3.84 -10.40 -3.24
C ASP A 302 -2.92 -9.87 -2.12
N PHE A 303 -3.39 -8.90 -1.34
CA PHE A 303 -2.65 -8.34 -0.22
C PHE A 303 -3.49 -8.37 1.06
N TYR A 304 -2.84 -8.76 2.15
CA TYR A 304 -3.43 -8.88 3.48
C TYR A 304 -2.50 -8.20 4.48
N ALA A 305 -2.94 -7.06 5.02
CA ALA A 305 -2.33 -6.37 6.14
C ALA A 305 -3.04 -6.79 7.44
N ILE A 306 -2.52 -7.84 8.09
CA ILE A 306 -3.11 -8.44 9.27
C ILE A 306 -2.53 -7.79 10.52
N GLN A 307 -3.39 -7.19 11.34
CA GLN A 307 -3.05 -6.48 12.57
C GLN A 307 -3.51 -7.31 13.76
N LEU A 308 -2.56 -7.64 14.64
CA LEU A 308 -2.75 -8.45 15.86
C LEU A 308 -2.40 -7.57 17.08
N PRO A 309 -3.31 -6.65 17.48
CA PRO A 309 -3.00 -5.63 18.47
C PRO A 309 -2.75 -6.20 19.87
N GLU A 310 -3.39 -7.30 20.26
CA GLU A 310 -3.18 -7.92 21.58
C GLU A 310 -1.77 -8.52 21.70
N GLU A 311 -1.22 -8.99 20.59
CA GLU A 311 0.11 -9.58 20.47
C GLU A 311 1.21 -8.54 20.19
N ASN A 312 0.84 -7.27 19.98
CA ASN A 312 1.72 -6.22 19.45
C ASN A 312 2.48 -6.71 18.20
N ALA A 313 1.72 -7.32 17.28
CA ALA A 313 2.23 -7.99 16.12
C ALA A 313 1.44 -7.62 14.86
N ALA A 314 2.07 -7.86 13.72
CA ALA A 314 1.46 -7.68 12.41
C ALA A 314 2.01 -8.71 11.43
N ILE A 315 1.17 -9.17 10.51
CA ILE A 315 1.56 -10.08 9.42
C ILE A 315 1.21 -9.40 8.10
N MET A 316 2.19 -9.29 7.20
CA MET A 316 1.93 -8.99 5.81
C MET A 316 1.90 -10.30 5.03
N VAL A 317 0.86 -10.52 4.23
CA VAL A 317 0.80 -11.61 3.26
C VAL A 317 0.46 -11.03 1.89
N ILE A 318 1.28 -11.35 0.89
CA ILE A 318 1.10 -10.95 -0.50
C ILE A 318 1.13 -12.19 -1.38
N GLN A 319 0.30 -12.23 -2.40
CA GLN A 319 0.45 -13.13 -3.53
C GLN A 319 0.33 -12.37 -4.84
N VAL A 320 1.41 -12.42 -5.62
CA VAL A 320 1.42 -11.88 -6.99
C VAL A 320 1.34 -13.03 -7.96
N ASN A 321 0.25 -13.13 -8.71
CA ASN A 321 0.13 -14.09 -9.80
C ASN A 321 0.49 -13.36 -11.09
N SER A 322 1.59 -13.73 -11.74
CA SER A 322 2.09 -13.05 -12.93
C SER A 322 2.35 -14.01 -14.08
N ALA A 323 2.82 -13.50 -15.22
CA ALA A 323 3.26 -14.34 -16.34
C ALA A 323 4.42 -15.30 -15.96
N THR A 324 5.14 -15.01 -14.88
CA THR A 324 6.26 -15.84 -14.35
C THR A 324 5.82 -16.80 -13.23
N GLY A 325 4.51 -16.97 -13.05
CA GLY A 325 3.91 -17.78 -12.00
C GLY A 325 3.57 -16.98 -10.75
N SER A 326 3.21 -17.71 -9.69
CA SER A 326 2.81 -17.13 -8.40
C SER A 326 4.01 -16.84 -7.51
N LEU A 327 4.01 -15.70 -6.83
CA LEU A 327 4.98 -15.33 -5.81
C LEU A 327 4.23 -14.98 -4.51
N PRO A 328 4.03 -15.96 -3.62
CA PRO A 328 3.56 -15.69 -2.27
C PRO A 328 4.70 -15.26 -1.36
N ILE A 329 4.46 -14.24 -0.53
CA ILE A 329 5.39 -13.74 0.50
C ILE A 329 4.58 -13.51 1.78
N ALA A 330 5.07 -14.02 2.91
CA ALA A 330 4.48 -13.79 4.22
C ALA A 330 5.56 -13.44 5.25
N LYS A 331 5.33 -12.39 6.03
CA LYS A 331 6.28 -11.91 7.06
C LYS A 331 5.54 -11.51 8.33
N LEU A 332 6.04 -11.96 9.48
CA LEU A 332 5.55 -11.58 10.80
C LEU A 332 6.49 -10.55 11.42
N PHE A 333 5.93 -9.48 11.97
CA PHE A 333 6.62 -8.42 12.69
C PHE A 333 6.07 -8.30 14.10
N ARG A 334 6.93 -7.91 15.04
CA ARG A 334 6.57 -7.73 16.45
C ARG A 334 7.28 -6.53 17.05
N TYR A 335 6.72 -5.96 18.12
CA TYR A 335 7.32 -4.85 18.84
C TYR A 335 8.71 -5.15 19.43
N ASP A 336 9.01 -6.41 19.68
CA ASP A 336 10.27 -6.88 20.25
C ASP A 336 11.24 -7.45 19.20
N SER A 337 10.94 -7.32 17.90
CA SER A 337 11.80 -7.84 16.86
C SER A 337 13.12 -7.08 16.73
N ASP A 338 14.15 -7.80 16.28
CA ASP A 338 15.45 -7.24 15.93
C ASP A 338 15.30 -6.08 14.93
N ARG A 339 16.24 -5.15 15.00
CA ARG A 339 16.29 -3.99 14.11
C ARG A 339 17.44 -4.10 13.12
N THR A 340 17.25 -3.52 11.94
CA THR A 340 18.32 -3.25 10.98
C THR A 340 19.11 -2.01 11.40
N LEU A 341 20.17 -1.67 10.66
CA LEU A 341 21.06 -0.55 11.00
C LEU A 341 20.32 0.81 10.96
N ASN A 342 19.39 0.98 10.02
CA ASN A 342 18.51 2.14 9.94
C ASN A 342 17.36 2.11 10.96
N PHE A 343 17.40 1.19 11.93
CA PHE A 343 16.45 1.05 13.03
C PHE A 343 15.06 0.53 12.63
N ALA A 344 14.83 0.22 11.35
CA ALA A 344 13.63 -0.49 10.93
C ALA A 344 13.61 -1.91 11.47
N ARG A 345 12.43 -2.40 11.82
CA ARG A 345 12.23 -3.74 12.35
C ARG A 345 12.37 -4.80 11.28
N LYS A 346 13.08 -5.87 11.62
CA LYS A 346 13.13 -7.10 10.85
C LYS A 346 11.88 -7.92 11.14
N ALA A 347 11.50 -8.74 10.16
CA ALA A 347 10.55 -9.80 10.38
C ALA A 347 11.12 -10.79 11.41
N VAL A 348 10.32 -11.19 12.40
CA VAL A 348 10.69 -12.27 13.32
C VAL A 348 10.63 -13.63 12.64
N HIS A 349 9.82 -13.72 11.57
CA HIS A 349 9.70 -14.91 10.77
C HIS A 349 9.29 -14.55 9.34
N SER A 350 9.84 -15.29 8.37
CA SER A 350 9.47 -15.23 6.96
C SER A 350 9.29 -16.67 6.50
N TRP A 351 8.10 -16.97 6.00
CA TRP A 351 7.76 -18.33 5.55
C TRP A 351 8.35 -18.62 4.17
N ALA A 352 8.71 -19.88 3.93
CA ALA A 352 9.15 -20.32 2.62
C ALA A 352 8.03 -20.21 1.58
N ILE A 353 8.39 -20.03 0.30
CA ILE A 353 7.42 -19.87 -0.79
C ILE A 353 6.41 -21.04 -0.85
N ASP A 354 6.87 -22.27 -0.61
CA ASP A 354 6.03 -23.48 -0.61
C ASP A 354 5.34 -23.78 0.72
N GLU A 355 5.58 -22.97 1.75
CA GLU A 355 4.86 -23.04 3.03
C GLU A 355 3.66 -22.10 3.07
N ILE A 356 3.53 -21.18 2.12
CA ILE A 356 2.46 -20.17 2.10
C ILE A 356 1.34 -20.63 1.18
N LYS A 357 0.12 -20.67 1.72
CA LYS A 357 -1.07 -21.03 0.96
C LYS A 357 -2.22 -20.09 1.33
N ILE A 358 -2.81 -19.49 0.31
CA ILE A 358 -3.96 -18.58 0.43
C ILE A 358 -5.12 -19.22 -0.32
N GLU A 359 -6.23 -19.47 0.37
CA GLU A 359 -7.42 -20.09 -0.19
C GLU A 359 -8.66 -19.24 0.05
N ALA A 360 -9.41 -18.94 -1.01
CA ALA A 360 -10.78 -18.51 -0.90
C ALA A 360 -11.65 -19.66 -0.38
N ILE A 361 -12.43 -19.44 0.68
CA ILE A 361 -13.33 -20.44 1.26
C ILE A 361 -14.74 -19.87 1.45
N GLY A 362 -15.71 -20.74 1.72
CA GLY A 362 -17.06 -20.32 2.08
C GLY A 362 -17.85 -19.67 0.95
N THR A 363 -18.53 -18.57 1.26
CA THR A 363 -19.42 -17.85 0.35
C THR A 363 -18.69 -16.83 -0.51
N THR A 364 -19.34 -16.43 -1.59
CA THR A 364 -18.89 -15.35 -2.48
C THR A 364 -19.95 -14.29 -2.59
N TRP A 365 -19.56 -13.02 -2.50
CA TRP A 365 -20.40 -11.89 -2.86
C TRP A 365 -20.21 -11.57 -4.35
N THR A 366 -21.29 -11.18 -5.04
CA THR A 366 -21.24 -10.75 -6.43
C THR A 366 -21.52 -9.27 -6.49
N SER A 367 -20.59 -8.48 -7.04
CA SER A 367 -20.78 -7.05 -7.20
C SER A 367 -21.99 -6.77 -8.09
N PRO A 368 -22.97 -5.99 -7.62
CA PRO A 368 -24.07 -5.53 -8.47
C PRO A 368 -23.60 -4.56 -9.56
N THR A 369 -22.43 -3.93 -9.38
CA THR A 369 -21.87 -2.92 -10.29
C THR A 369 -21.10 -3.55 -11.44
N THR A 370 -20.25 -4.52 -11.15
CA THR A 370 -19.29 -5.10 -12.11
C THR A 370 -19.61 -6.55 -12.48
N GLY A 371 -20.43 -7.23 -11.68
CA GLY A 371 -20.67 -8.67 -11.79
C GLY A 371 -19.49 -9.54 -11.34
N LEU A 372 -18.40 -8.94 -10.85
CA LEU A 372 -17.26 -9.67 -10.30
C LEU A 372 -17.63 -10.39 -9.01
N LYS A 373 -16.95 -11.49 -8.73
CA LYS A 373 -17.18 -12.32 -7.54
C LYS A 373 -15.98 -12.24 -6.62
N TYR A 374 -16.25 -11.95 -5.35
CA TYR A 374 -15.25 -11.86 -4.31
C TYR A 374 -15.56 -12.90 -3.23
N ALA A 375 -14.53 -13.60 -2.75
CA ALA A 375 -14.69 -14.51 -1.63
C ALA A 375 -14.88 -13.70 -0.34
N MET A 376 -15.84 -14.10 0.49
CA MET A 376 -16.09 -13.42 1.78
C MET A 376 -15.28 -14.02 2.92
N HIS A 377 -14.54 -15.09 2.65
CA HIS A 377 -13.66 -15.72 3.62
C HIS A 377 -12.37 -16.18 2.93
N HIS A 378 -11.24 -15.95 3.59
CA HIS A 378 -9.93 -16.38 3.13
C HIS A 378 -9.24 -17.17 4.24
N ARG A 379 -8.67 -18.33 3.91
CA ARG A 379 -7.78 -19.08 4.80
C ARG A 379 -6.35 -18.86 4.37
N ILE A 380 -5.51 -18.45 5.32
CA ILE A 380 -4.07 -18.29 5.13
C ILE A 380 -3.38 -19.35 5.98
N GLN A 381 -2.76 -20.32 5.32
CA GLN A 381 -1.98 -21.37 5.97
C GLN A 381 -0.50 -21.12 5.71
N LEU A 382 0.27 -20.99 6.80
CA LEU A 382 1.70 -20.76 6.80
C LEU A 382 2.38 -21.98 7.45
N MET A 383 2.81 -22.96 6.65
CA MET A 383 3.11 -24.34 7.06
C MET A 383 4.56 -24.58 7.52
N SER A 384 5.16 -23.64 8.26
CA SER A 384 6.53 -23.81 8.77
C SER A 384 6.57 -24.77 9.97
N THR A 385 7.68 -25.49 10.10
CA THR A 385 7.97 -26.33 11.28
C THR A 385 8.37 -25.54 12.54
N VAL A 386 8.79 -24.28 12.38
CA VAL A 386 9.26 -23.42 13.47
C VAL A 386 8.12 -22.58 14.04
N LEU A 387 7.42 -21.86 13.17
CA LEU A 387 6.27 -21.04 13.51
C LEU A 387 5.14 -21.25 12.49
N PRO A 388 4.29 -22.28 12.64
CA PRO A 388 3.14 -22.45 11.76
C PRO A 388 2.08 -21.37 12.03
N ALA A 389 1.24 -21.05 11.06
CA ALA A 389 0.03 -20.26 11.27
C ALA A 389 -1.13 -20.78 10.42
N ASP A 390 -2.35 -20.63 10.94
CA ASP A 390 -3.59 -20.98 10.25
C ASP A 390 -4.64 -19.95 10.63
N LEU A 391 -4.87 -19.00 9.72
CA LEU A 391 -5.70 -17.82 9.96
C LEU A 391 -6.89 -17.84 9.02
N ILE A 392 -8.05 -17.47 9.54
CA ILE A 392 -9.26 -17.21 8.78
C ILE A 392 -9.53 -15.72 8.83
N ILE A 393 -9.68 -15.13 7.65
CA ILE A 393 -10.12 -13.75 7.47
C ILE A 393 -11.57 -13.80 7.01
N ASN A 394 -12.46 -13.15 7.76
CA ASN A 394 -13.87 -13.02 7.45
C ASN A 394 -14.17 -11.58 7.06
N MET A 395 -14.58 -11.34 5.81
CA MET A 395 -14.90 -9.99 5.35
C MET A 395 -16.09 -9.44 6.16
N MET A 396 -15.94 -8.22 6.68
CA MET A 396 -16.93 -7.63 7.59
C MET A 396 -18.07 -6.93 6.85
N ILE A 397 -17.81 -6.47 5.63
CA ILE A 397 -18.78 -5.79 4.77
C ILE A 397 -18.70 -6.47 3.39
N GLU A 398 -19.85 -6.78 2.79
CA GLU A 398 -19.87 -7.43 1.48
C GLU A 398 -19.38 -6.48 0.38
N ASN A 399 -20.05 -5.33 0.24
CA ASN A 399 -19.76 -4.36 -0.80
C ASN A 399 -18.62 -3.42 -0.38
N GLN A 400 -17.40 -3.87 -0.64
CA GLN A 400 -16.16 -3.10 -0.47
C GLN A 400 -15.40 -2.98 -1.80
N GLU A 401 -16.14 -3.03 -2.91
CA GLU A 401 -15.59 -2.80 -4.24
C GLU A 401 -15.49 -1.31 -4.52
N ILE A 402 -14.35 -0.88 -5.03
CA ILE A 402 -14.13 0.44 -5.60
C ILE A 402 -14.12 0.28 -7.11
N VAL A 403 -15.04 0.99 -7.77
CA VAL A 403 -15.15 1.02 -9.22
C VAL A 403 -14.84 2.43 -9.69
N ILE A 404 -13.78 2.53 -10.48
CA ILE A 404 -13.37 3.77 -11.11
C ILE A 404 -13.47 3.55 -12.60
N ASP A 405 -14.37 4.30 -13.24
CA ASP A 405 -14.64 4.20 -14.68
C ASP A 405 -14.63 5.60 -15.30
N PHE A 406 -13.52 5.94 -15.94
CA PHE A 406 -13.35 7.14 -16.76
C PHE A 406 -13.10 6.75 -18.21
N ASP A 407 -13.41 7.67 -19.13
CA ASP A 407 -13.31 7.50 -20.60
C ASP A 407 -12.05 6.76 -21.09
N THR A 408 -10.92 6.86 -20.38
CA THR A 408 -9.65 6.20 -20.72
C THR A 408 -9.06 5.32 -19.62
N ILE A 409 -9.64 5.29 -18.41
CA ILE A 409 -9.09 4.58 -17.25
C ILE A 409 -10.22 3.80 -16.58
N LYS A 410 -10.09 2.48 -16.52
CA LYS A 410 -11.00 1.62 -15.77
C LYS A 410 -10.20 0.76 -14.80
N THR A 411 -10.36 1.04 -13.52
CA THR A 411 -9.74 0.24 -12.45
C THR A 411 -10.83 -0.25 -11.50
N ILE A 412 -10.72 -1.51 -11.09
CA ILE A 412 -11.67 -2.16 -10.19
C ILE A 412 -10.86 -2.89 -9.14
N LYS A 413 -11.16 -2.61 -7.88
CA LYS A 413 -10.47 -3.18 -6.73
C LYS A 413 -11.46 -3.55 -5.65
N TYR A 414 -11.09 -4.51 -4.83
CA TYR A 414 -11.78 -4.79 -3.59
C TYR A 414 -10.85 -4.41 -2.44
N GLU A 415 -11.20 -3.32 -1.76
CA GLU A 415 -10.45 -2.75 -0.64
C GLU A 415 -11.24 -3.04 0.62
N GLY A 416 -11.04 -4.20 1.24
CA GLY A 416 -11.94 -4.73 2.24
C GLY A 416 -11.35 -4.79 3.65
N LEU A 417 -12.19 -4.55 4.66
CA LEU A 417 -11.89 -4.87 6.04
C LEU A 417 -12.45 -6.24 6.42
N GLY A 418 -11.62 -7.06 7.03
CA GLY A 418 -11.96 -8.37 7.58
C GLY A 418 -11.59 -8.51 9.05
N SER A 419 -12.32 -9.37 9.77
CA SER A 419 -11.90 -9.86 11.07
C SER A 419 -10.97 -11.06 10.89
N VAL A 420 -10.03 -11.23 11.82
CA VAL A 420 -9.05 -12.32 11.80
C VAL A 420 -9.23 -13.18 13.05
N GLU A 421 -9.25 -14.48 12.85
CA GLU A 421 -9.18 -15.47 13.93
C GLU A 421 -8.32 -16.67 13.49
N GLY A 422 -7.67 -17.34 14.44
CA GLY A 422 -6.93 -18.56 14.14
C GLY A 422 -5.77 -18.81 15.08
N MET A 423 -4.76 -19.52 14.59
CA MET A 423 -3.58 -19.92 15.36
C MET A 423 -2.31 -19.30 14.77
N LEU A 424 -1.45 -18.76 15.64
CA LEU A 424 -0.07 -18.39 15.35
C LEU A 424 0.87 -19.16 16.29
N GLY A 425 1.52 -20.20 15.76
CA GLY A 425 2.12 -21.25 16.58
C GLY A 425 1.04 -21.94 17.42
N ASP A 426 1.26 -21.98 18.73
CA ASP A 426 0.29 -22.51 19.69
C ASP A 426 -0.64 -21.44 20.28
N LEU A 427 -0.54 -20.19 19.82
CA LEU A 427 -1.34 -19.07 20.33
C LEU A 427 -2.60 -18.89 19.48
N SER A 428 -3.77 -18.88 20.13
CA SER A 428 -5.00 -18.38 19.50
C SER A 428 -4.91 -16.87 19.39
N VAL A 429 -5.10 -16.34 18.20
CA VAL A 429 -5.00 -14.90 17.91
C VAL A 429 -6.31 -14.39 17.31
N THR A 430 -6.60 -13.11 17.57
CA THR A 430 -7.68 -12.38 16.90
C THR A 430 -7.16 -11.02 16.43
N GLY A 431 -7.81 -10.45 15.43
CA GLY A 431 -7.37 -9.16 14.89
C GLY A 431 -8.23 -8.63 13.77
N ARG A 432 -7.65 -7.72 13.00
CA ARG A 432 -8.27 -7.13 11.80
C ARG A 432 -7.32 -7.29 10.62
N ALA A 433 -7.87 -7.37 9.42
CA ALA A 433 -7.10 -7.37 8.20
C ALA A 433 -7.68 -6.35 7.23
N PHE A 434 -6.82 -5.51 6.69
CA PHE A 434 -7.12 -4.86 5.42
C PHE A 434 -6.75 -5.83 4.28
N VAL A 435 -7.66 -6.01 3.35
CA VAL A 435 -7.59 -6.99 2.26
C VAL A 435 -7.75 -6.25 0.95
N GLU A 436 -6.71 -6.25 0.14
CA GLU A 436 -6.74 -5.68 -1.19
C GLU A 436 -6.73 -6.82 -2.22
N LEU A 437 -7.77 -6.91 -3.04
CA LEU A 437 -7.84 -7.86 -4.15
C LEU A 437 -7.95 -7.09 -5.47
N GLN A 438 -6.98 -7.32 -6.35
CA GLN A 438 -7.04 -6.83 -7.72
C GLN A 438 -7.15 -8.02 -8.70
N PRO A 439 -8.34 -8.24 -9.28
CA PRO A 439 -8.56 -9.34 -10.20
C PRO A 439 -7.72 -9.24 -11.48
N VAL A 440 -7.52 -10.38 -12.14
CA VAL A 440 -6.78 -10.46 -13.42
C VAL A 440 -7.33 -9.45 -14.43
N GLY A 441 -6.43 -8.69 -15.06
CA GLY A 441 -6.77 -7.70 -16.08
C GLY A 441 -7.28 -6.36 -15.53
N HIS A 442 -7.41 -6.24 -14.21
CA HIS A 442 -7.74 -5.02 -13.48
C HIS A 442 -6.56 -4.42 -12.73
N LEU A 443 -5.37 -5.01 -12.86
CA LEU A 443 -4.12 -4.29 -12.72
C LEU A 443 -3.97 -3.32 -13.93
N LYS A 444 -4.86 -2.30 -13.99
CA LYS A 444 -5.02 -1.11 -14.89
C LYS A 444 -4.80 0.25 -14.21
#